data_AF-A0A6N7M602-F1
#
_entry.id   AF-A0A6N7M602-F1
#
_cell.length_a   1.000
_cell.length_b   1.000
_cell.length_c   1.000
_cell.angle_alpha   90.00
_cell.angle_beta   90.00
_cell.angle_gamma   90.00
#
_symmetry.space_group_name_H-M   'P 1'
#
loop_
_entity.id
_entity.type
_entity.pdbx_description
1 polymer ?
#
loop_
_entity_poly.entity_id
_entity_poly.type
_entity_poly.pdbx_seq_one_letter_code
_entity_poly.pdbx_strand_id
1 'polypeptide(L)'
;MEAIQDFEDMLFLLNKHEVQYLIIGGLAFIYHAKPRYTKDMDLWINPDRRNIAKANCALEEFSSPILIMPDEFEQIIQIGVAPDRIDILLDIQGVQFDTAWRKRIVDNYGAVETNWIDIDCLIRAKQKIDNPRHKEDVRVLLEVKQLKKKNR
;
A
#
# COMPACT_ATOMS: atom_id res chain seq x y z
N MET A 1 3.39 -5.50 15.47
CA MET A 1 2.83 -6.39 14.44
C MET A 1 3.91 -7.41 14.17
N GLU A 2 3.61 -8.69 14.27
CA GLU A 2 4.56 -9.73 13.84
C GLU A 2 4.73 -9.53 12.32
N ALA A 3 5.95 -9.31 11.88
CA ALA A 3 6.23 -9.01 10.48
C ALA A 3 6.26 -10.31 9.68
N ILE A 4 5.69 -10.28 8.48
CA ILE A 4 5.79 -11.38 7.51
C ILE A 4 7.08 -11.15 6.73
N GLN A 5 7.98 -12.14 6.73
CA GLN A 5 9.31 -12.01 6.14
C GLN A 5 9.25 -11.64 4.65
N ASP A 6 8.37 -12.30 3.88
CA ASP A 6 8.19 -12.00 2.45
C ASP A 6 7.78 -10.54 2.21
N PHE A 7 7.02 -9.94 3.13
CA PHE A 7 6.64 -8.53 3.01
C PHE A 7 7.83 -7.62 3.28
N GLU A 8 8.62 -7.90 4.32
CA GLU A 8 9.86 -7.17 4.61
C GLU A 8 10.85 -7.25 3.45
N ASP A 9 11.05 -8.44 2.89
CA ASP A 9 11.96 -8.67 1.77
C ASP A 9 11.53 -7.90 0.52
N MET A 10 10.24 -7.94 0.17
CA MET A 10 9.71 -7.16 -0.95
C MET A 10 9.88 -5.64 -0.70
N LEU A 11 9.53 -5.14 0.48
CA LEU A 11 9.66 -3.73 0.83
C LEU A 11 11.12 -3.26 0.82
N PHE A 12 12.04 -4.10 1.31
CA PHE A 12 13.47 -3.86 1.26
C PHE A 12 13.97 -3.74 -0.17
N LEU A 13 13.55 -4.65 -1.07
CA LEU A 13 13.94 -4.61 -2.48
C LEU A 13 13.37 -3.38 -3.20
N LEU A 14 12.11 -3.00 -2.91
CA LEU A 14 11.55 -1.76 -3.45
C LEU A 14 12.35 -0.53 -3.02
N ASN A 15 12.78 -0.47 -1.75
CA ASN A 15 13.64 0.61 -1.28
C ASN A 15 15.02 0.59 -1.94
N LYS A 16 15.65 -0.59 -2.06
CA LYS A 16 16.95 -0.79 -2.68
C LYS A 16 16.99 -0.27 -4.12
N HIS A 17 15.90 -0.49 -4.86
CA HIS A 17 15.74 -0.01 -6.24
C HIS A 17 15.13 1.39 -6.34
N GLU A 18 14.96 2.10 -5.21
CA GLU A 18 14.40 3.45 -5.11
C GLU A 18 13.01 3.59 -5.76
N VAL A 19 12.16 2.58 -5.56
CA VAL A 19 10.80 2.56 -6.09
C VAL A 19 9.91 3.47 -5.25
N GLN A 20 9.12 4.29 -5.93
CA GLN A 20 8.03 5.04 -5.32
C GLN A 20 6.81 4.12 -5.19
N TYR A 21 6.50 3.75 -3.95
CA TYR A 21 5.36 2.90 -3.60
C TYR A 21 4.66 3.37 -2.34
N LEU A 22 3.41 2.97 -2.13
CA LEU A 22 2.69 3.20 -0.88
C LEU A 22 2.06 1.90 -0.40
N ILE A 23 2.25 1.58 0.89
CA ILE A 23 1.45 0.57 1.57
C ILE A 23 0.03 1.12 1.75
N ILE A 24 -0.96 0.41 1.22
CA ILE A 24 -2.38 0.80 1.23
C ILE A 24 -3.26 -0.30 1.88
N GLY A 25 -4.54 -0.29 1.56
CA GLY A 25 -5.41 -1.46 1.77
C GLY A 25 -5.67 -1.84 3.22
N GLY A 26 -5.48 -3.13 3.53
CA GLY A 26 -5.75 -3.73 4.83
C GLY A 26 -4.75 -3.32 5.92
N LEU A 27 -3.46 -3.39 5.61
CA LEU A 27 -2.37 -3.02 6.52
C LEU A 27 -2.39 -1.52 6.85
N ALA A 28 -2.62 -0.65 5.87
CA ALA A 28 -2.73 0.79 6.12
C ALA A 28 -3.91 1.12 7.05
N PHE A 29 -5.03 0.38 6.98
CA PHE A 29 -6.11 0.54 7.94
C PHE A 29 -5.68 0.19 9.37
N ILE A 30 -4.96 -0.93 9.54
CA ILE A 30 -4.45 -1.35 10.84
C ILE A 30 -3.49 -0.32 11.41
N TYR A 31 -2.58 0.18 10.57
CA TYR A 31 -1.63 1.24 10.93
C TYR A 31 -2.33 2.49 11.46
N HIS A 32 -3.40 2.94 10.78
CA HIS A 32 -4.09 4.17 11.16
C HIS A 32 -5.06 4.05 12.31
N ALA A 33 -5.76 2.91 12.43
CA ALA A 33 -6.96 2.81 13.26
C ALA A 33 -6.85 1.74 14.37
N LYS A 34 -7.11 0.48 14.03
CA LYS A 34 -7.14 -0.62 15.00
C LYS A 34 -6.76 -1.94 14.35
N PRO A 35 -6.22 -2.89 15.13
CA PRO A 35 -5.96 -4.24 14.65
C PRO A 35 -7.21 -4.89 14.07
N ARG A 36 -7.03 -5.61 12.97
CA ARG A 36 -8.02 -6.50 12.37
C ARG A 36 -7.31 -7.60 11.61
N TYR A 37 -8.06 -8.60 11.19
CA TYR A 37 -7.54 -9.63 10.31
C TYR A 37 -7.34 -9.10 8.89
N THR A 38 -6.09 -9.07 8.43
CA THR A 38 -5.68 -8.88 7.05
C THR A 38 -4.52 -9.82 6.78
N LYS A 39 -4.46 -10.38 5.58
CA LYS A 39 -3.63 -11.54 5.24
C LYS A 39 -2.97 -11.35 3.88
N ASP A 40 -2.76 -10.09 3.56
CA ASP A 40 -2.33 -9.58 2.28
C ASP A 40 -1.73 -8.19 2.49
N MET A 41 -0.70 -7.89 1.70
CA MET A 41 -0.11 -6.57 1.58
C MET A 41 -0.51 -5.97 0.24
N ASP A 42 -1.18 -4.82 0.30
CA ASP A 42 -1.53 -4.05 -0.89
C ASP A 42 -0.50 -2.92 -1.09
N LEU A 43 0.16 -2.90 -2.24
CA LEU A 43 1.14 -1.90 -2.64
C LEU A 43 0.62 -1.11 -3.83
N TRP A 44 0.66 0.22 -3.73
CA TRP A 44 0.40 1.12 -4.85
C TRP A 44 1.72 1.67 -5.38
N ILE A 45 2.06 1.36 -6.63
CA ILE A 45 3.32 1.76 -7.29
C ILE A 45 3.05 2.97 -8.19
N ASN A 46 3.97 3.95 -8.22
CA ASN A 46 3.86 5.06 -9.16
C ASN A 46 3.86 4.51 -10.60
N PRO A 47 2.83 4.80 -11.41
CA PRO A 47 2.75 4.27 -12.76
C PRO A 47 3.70 4.95 -13.77
N ASP A 48 4.54 5.89 -13.34
CA ASP A 48 5.62 6.41 -14.18
C ASP A 48 6.49 5.28 -14.73
N ARG A 49 6.75 5.29 -16.04
CA ARG A 49 7.49 4.21 -16.72
C ARG A 49 8.87 3.95 -16.13
N ARG A 50 9.57 4.97 -15.63
CA ARG A 50 10.90 4.79 -15.00
C ARG A 50 10.75 4.16 -13.63
N ASN A 51 9.71 4.52 -12.89
CA ASN A 51 9.40 3.89 -11.61
C ASN A 51 8.99 2.42 -11.79
N ILE A 52 8.19 2.11 -12.82
CA ILE A 52 7.84 0.73 -13.17
C ILE A 52 9.09 -0.08 -13.54
N ALA A 53 10.02 0.48 -14.30
CA ALA A 53 11.29 -0.20 -14.60
C ALA A 53 12.09 -0.54 -13.33
N LYS A 54 12.18 0.39 -12.38
CA LYS A 54 12.79 0.15 -11.06
C LYS A 54 12.04 -0.94 -10.28
N ALA A 55 10.70 -0.89 -10.29
CA ALA A 55 9.87 -1.90 -9.64
C ALA A 55 10.08 -3.29 -10.25
N ASN A 56 10.22 -3.40 -11.57
CA ASN A 56 10.51 -4.66 -12.24
C ASN A 56 11.89 -5.21 -11.86
N CYS A 57 12.93 -4.37 -11.69
CA CYS A 57 14.22 -4.83 -11.16
C CYS A 57 14.09 -5.39 -9.74
N ALA A 58 13.27 -4.77 -8.88
CA ALA A 58 12.99 -5.29 -7.54
C ALA A 58 12.21 -6.61 -7.59
N LEU A 59 11.23 -6.73 -8.49
CA LEU A 59 10.43 -7.95 -8.68
C LEU A 59 11.27 -9.11 -9.22
N GLU A 60 12.19 -8.86 -10.15
CA GLU A 60 13.14 -9.85 -10.66
C GLU A 60 14.06 -10.34 -9.54
N GLU A 61 14.59 -9.44 -8.71
CA GLU A 61 15.42 -9.82 -7.56
C GLU A 61 14.62 -10.59 -6.49
N PHE A 62 13.33 -10.26 -6.33
CA PHE A 62 12.40 -11.01 -5.48
C PHE A 62 11.99 -12.38 -6.08
N SER A 63 12.45 -12.71 -7.29
CA SER A 63 12.06 -13.92 -8.02
C SER A 63 10.55 -13.99 -8.32
N SER A 64 9.91 -12.83 -8.54
CA SER A 64 8.51 -12.78 -8.97
C SER A 64 8.35 -13.41 -10.34
N PRO A 65 7.35 -14.29 -10.55
CA PRO A 65 7.07 -14.88 -11.87
C PRO A 65 6.40 -13.89 -12.83
N ILE A 66 5.92 -12.75 -12.31
CA ILE A 66 5.16 -11.74 -13.05
C ILE A 66 5.82 -10.37 -12.85
N LEU A 67 5.97 -9.62 -13.93
CA LEU A 67 6.45 -8.25 -13.95
C LEU A 67 5.33 -7.29 -14.34
N ILE A 68 5.50 -6.02 -14.00
CA ILE A 68 4.56 -4.95 -14.31
C ILE A 68 4.66 -4.58 -15.79
N MET A 69 3.52 -4.62 -16.47
CA MET A 69 3.37 -4.12 -17.84
C MET A 69 3.09 -2.61 -17.82
N PRO A 70 4.00 -1.73 -18.29
CA PRO A 70 3.87 -0.28 -18.10
C PRO A 70 2.60 0.38 -18.68
N ASP A 71 1.93 -0.29 -19.62
CA ASP A 71 0.78 0.22 -20.34
C ASP A 71 -0.57 -0.39 -19.88
N GLU A 72 -0.54 -1.27 -18.87
CA GLU A 72 -1.73 -1.92 -18.33
C GLU A 72 -2.08 -1.38 -16.93
N PHE A 73 -2.65 -0.18 -16.85
CA PHE A 73 -2.93 0.50 -15.58
C PHE A 73 -3.93 -0.22 -14.68
N GLU A 74 -4.85 -0.99 -15.26
CA GLU A 74 -5.86 -1.78 -14.52
C GLU A 74 -5.32 -3.13 -14.03
N GLN A 75 -4.06 -3.48 -14.35
CA GLN A 75 -3.48 -4.74 -13.90
C GLN A 75 -3.36 -4.77 -12.38
N ILE A 76 -3.59 -5.94 -11.81
CA ILE A 76 -3.26 -6.24 -10.43
C ILE A 76 -2.32 -7.44 -10.47
N ILE A 77 -1.09 -7.24 -10.00
CA ILE A 77 -0.12 -8.34 -9.90
C ILE A 77 -0.26 -8.94 -8.52
N GLN A 78 -0.48 -10.24 -8.48
CA GLN A 78 -0.58 -11.00 -7.24
C GLN A 78 0.61 -11.93 -7.13
N ILE A 79 1.36 -11.79 -6.04
CA ILE A 79 2.51 -12.62 -5.72
C ILE A 79 2.19 -13.42 -4.45
N GLY A 80 2.43 -14.72 -4.50
CA GLY A 80 2.13 -15.63 -3.39
C GLY A 80 0.64 -15.94 -3.22
N VAL A 81 0.27 -16.43 -2.04
CA VAL A 81 -1.09 -16.79 -1.64
C VAL A 81 -1.33 -16.36 -0.20
N ALA A 82 -2.59 -16.08 0.15
CA ALA A 82 -2.91 -15.69 1.53
C ALA A 82 -2.50 -16.81 2.51
N PRO A 83 -1.86 -16.49 3.65
CA PRO A 83 -1.74 -15.17 4.30
C PRO A 83 -0.59 -14.26 3.87
N ASP A 84 0.26 -14.72 2.95
CA ASP A 84 1.49 -14.04 2.55
C ASP A 84 1.37 -13.56 1.10
N ARG A 85 0.19 -13.02 0.74
CA ARG A 85 -0.09 -12.48 -0.60
C ARG A 85 0.33 -11.02 -0.69
N ILE A 86 0.98 -10.64 -1.77
CA ILE A 86 1.28 -9.26 -2.11
C ILE A 86 0.50 -8.89 -3.36
N ASP A 87 -0.33 -7.86 -3.28
CA ASP A 87 -1.07 -7.28 -4.40
C ASP A 87 -0.41 -5.95 -4.80
N ILE A 88 -0.02 -5.81 -6.06
CA ILE A 88 0.57 -4.58 -6.61
C ILE A 88 -0.44 -3.94 -7.56
N LEU A 89 -0.74 -2.68 -7.31
CA LEU A 89 -1.66 -1.85 -8.07
C LEU A 89 -0.91 -0.65 -8.66
N LEU A 90 -1.30 -0.24 -9.87
CA LEU A 90 -0.80 0.99 -10.53
C LEU A 90 -1.75 2.17 -10.38
N ASP A 91 -3.05 1.90 -10.22
CA ASP A 91 -4.06 2.93 -10.03
C ASP A 91 -4.98 2.61 -8.85
N ILE A 92 -5.42 3.66 -8.15
CA ILE A 92 -6.48 3.58 -7.15
C ILE A 92 -7.48 4.71 -7.37
N GLN A 93 -8.76 4.39 -7.24
CA GLN A 93 -9.80 5.38 -7.47
C GLN A 93 -9.82 6.46 -6.38
N GLY A 94 -10.02 7.72 -6.79
CA GLY A 94 -10.28 8.84 -5.89
C GLY A 94 -9.05 9.54 -5.32
N VAL A 95 -7.83 9.07 -5.64
CA VAL A 95 -6.58 9.69 -5.20
C VAL A 95 -5.54 9.62 -6.31
N GLN A 96 -4.83 10.71 -6.55
CA GLN A 96 -3.70 10.75 -7.49
C GLN A 96 -2.40 10.40 -6.76
N PHE A 97 -1.54 9.58 -7.39
CA PHE A 97 -0.31 9.06 -6.76
C PHE A 97 0.56 10.18 -6.19
N ASP A 98 0.90 11.20 -6.99
CA ASP A 98 1.74 12.32 -6.55
C ASP A 98 1.18 13.06 -5.32
N THR A 99 -0.14 13.12 -5.19
CA THR A 99 -0.78 13.77 -4.04
C THR A 99 -0.62 12.93 -2.78
N ALA A 100 -0.79 11.61 -2.88
CA ALA A 100 -0.57 10.71 -1.76
C ALA A 100 0.92 10.61 -1.40
N TRP A 101 1.81 10.54 -2.40
CA TRP A 101 3.25 10.45 -2.22
C TRP A 101 3.84 11.64 -1.45
N ARG A 102 3.37 12.87 -1.73
CA ARG A 102 3.78 14.08 -0.97
C ARG A 102 3.31 14.07 0.48
N LYS A 103 2.21 13.36 0.78
CA LYS A 103 1.60 13.29 2.11
C LYS A 103 1.97 12.03 2.88
N ARG A 104 2.70 11.10 2.24
CA ARG A 104 3.00 9.78 2.79
C ARG A 104 3.64 9.89 4.16
N ILE A 105 3.43 8.85 4.94
CA ILE A 105 4.06 8.70 6.25
C ILE A 105 5.21 7.73 6.07
N VAL A 106 6.41 8.16 6.46
CA VAL A 106 7.59 7.29 6.51
C VAL A 106 7.63 6.67 7.90
N ASP A 107 7.49 5.35 7.97
CA ASP A 107 7.48 4.59 9.21
C ASP A 107 7.85 3.13 8.93
N ASN A 108 8.18 2.36 9.96
CA ASN A 108 8.70 1.01 9.80
C ASN A 108 7.59 -0.04 9.62
N TYR A 109 7.79 -0.96 8.67
CA TYR A 109 7.17 -2.28 8.68
C TYR A 109 8.24 -3.30 9.10
N GLY A 110 8.08 -3.87 10.30
CA GLY A 110 9.13 -4.68 10.91
C GLY A 110 10.44 -3.89 11.07
N ALA A 111 11.51 -4.34 10.43
CA ALA A 111 12.82 -3.70 10.42
C ALA A 111 13.06 -2.75 9.23
N VAL A 112 12.13 -2.66 8.28
CA VAL A 112 12.30 -1.88 7.04
C VAL A 112 11.58 -0.53 7.17
N GLU A 113 12.26 0.58 6.87
CA GLU A 113 11.62 1.89 6.73
C GLU A 113 10.74 1.90 5.46
N THR A 114 9.47 2.27 5.58
CA THR A 114 8.49 2.12 4.49
C THR A 114 7.62 3.34 4.30
N ASN A 115 6.92 3.37 3.17
CA ASN A 115 6.07 4.48 2.76
C ASN A 115 4.59 4.10 2.90
N TRP A 116 3.89 4.74 3.82
CA TRP A 116 2.46 4.50 4.09
C TRP A 116 1.58 5.60 3.51
N ILE A 117 0.42 5.23 2.96
CA ILE A 117 -0.60 6.21 2.59
C ILE A 117 -1.11 6.96 3.82
N ASP A 118 -1.31 8.27 3.70
CA ASP A 118 -1.89 9.06 4.79
C ASP A 118 -3.39 8.76 4.99
N ILE A 119 -3.90 9.07 6.17
CA ILE A 119 -5.28 8.75 6.55
C ILE A 119 -6.33 9.42 5.63
N ASP A 120 -6.06 10.62 5.10
CA ASP A 120 -7.02 11.33 4.26
C ASP A 120 -7.10 10.73 2.87
N CYS A 121 -5.95 10.37 2.31
CA CYS A 121 -5.91 9.64 1.05
C CYS A 121 -6.52 8.24 1.19
N LEU A 122 -6.24 7.51 2.28
CA LEU A 122 -6.84 6.19 2.53
C LEU A 122 -8.38 6.25 2.62
N ILE A 123 -8.92 7.25 3.33
CA ILE A 123 -10.37 7.48 3.41
C ILE A 123 -10.95 7.71 2.02
N ARG A 124 -10.34 8.60 1.22
CA ARG A 124 -10.82 8.94 -0.14
C ARG A 124 -10.83 7.72 -1.05
N ALA A 125 -9.77 6.91 -1.01
CA ALA A 125 -9.68 5.71 -1.82
C ALA A 125 -10.78 4.70 -1.45
N LYS A 126 -10.96 4.42 -0.15
CA LYS A 126 -11.99 3.48 0.32
C LYS A 126 -13.41 3.96 0.05
N GLN A 127 -13.67 5.28 0.04
CA GLN A 127 -14.98 5.85 -0.31
C GLN A 127 -15.40 5.57 -1.75
N LYS A 128 -14.47 5.28 -2.66
CA LYS A 128 -14.77 4.96 -4.06
C LYS A 128 -15.15 3.49 -4.28
N ILE A 129 -14.89 2.63 -3.31
CA ILE A 129 -15.18 1.20 -3.43
C ILE A 129 -16.51 0.90 -2.74
N ASP A 130 -17.52 0.50 -3.51
CA ASP A 130 -18.83 0.12 -2.95
C ASP A 130 -18.77 -1.29 -2.33
N ASN A 131 -18.25 -1.35 -1.11
CA ASN A 131 -18.14 -2.58 -0.32
C ASN A 131 -18.51 -2.29 1.14
N PRO A 132 -19.34 -3.13 1.80
CA PRO A 132 -19.72 -2.94 3.21
C PRO A 132 -18.52 -2.80 4.16
N ARG A 133 -17.44 -3.56 3.93
CA ARG A 133 -16.21 -3.48 4.71
C ARG A 133 -15.52 -2.13 4.54
N HIS A 134 -15.47 -1.59 3.32
CA HIS A 134 -14.86 -0.29 3.07
C HIS A 134 -15.69 0.87 3.65
N LYS A 135 -17.03 0.75 3.68
CA LYS A 135 -17.90 1.70 4.38
C LYS A 135 -17.60 1.75 5.87
N GLU A 136 -17.44 0.59 6.51
CA GLU A 136 -17.04 0.51 7.91
C GLU A 136 -15.62 1.03 8.15
N ASP A 137 -14.66 0.69 7.27
CA ASP A 137 -13.30 1.22 7.35
C ASP A 137 -13.29 2.76 7.34
N VAL A 138 -14.06 3.37 6.42
CA VAL A 138 -14.19 4.82 6.31
C VAL A 138 -14.76 5.42 7.60
N ARG A 139 -15.79 4.82 8.18
CA ARG A 139 -16.38 5.28 9.45
C ARG A 139 -15.34 5.30 10.56
N VAL A 140 -14.62 4.19 10.76
CA VAL A 140 -13.59 4.07 11.80
C VAL A 140 -12.43 5.03 11.58
N LEU A 141 -11.94 5.16 10.34
CA LEU A 141 -10.84 6.08 10.02
C LEU A 141 -11.25 7.55 10.28
N LEU A 142 -12.49 7.92 9.98
CA LEU A 142 -13.03 9.24 10.29
C LEU A 142 -13.08 9.48 11.81
N GLU A 143 -13.55 8.50 12.60
CA GLU A 143 -13.57 8.60 14.07
C GLU A 143 -12.16 8.82 14.63
N VAL A 144 -11.19 8.02 14.19
CA VAL A 144 -9.77 8.16 14.61
C VAL A 144 -9.21 9.52 14.24
N LYS A 145 -9.50 10.02 13.04
CA LYS A 145 -9.08 11.35 12.59
C LYS A 145 -9.63 12.45 13.49
N GLN A 146 -10.89 12.35 13.94
CA GLN A 146 -11.48 13.34 14.83
C GLN A 146 -10.86 13.29 16.24
N LEU A 147 -10.58 12.10 16.77
CA LEU A 147 -9.91 11.94 18.06
C LEU A 147 -8.51 12.55 18.04
N LYS A 148 -7.72 12.29 16.98
CA LYS A 148 -6.38 12.87 16.80
C LYS A 148 -6.39 14.40 16.72
N LYS A 149 -7.48 15.01 16.21
CA LYS A 149 -7.64 16.48 16.19
C LYS A 149 -7.99 17.08 17.54
N LYS A 150 -8.76 16.38 18.37
CA LYS A 150 -9.14 16.86 19.72
C LYS A 150 -7.99 16.80 20.72
N ASN A 151 -7.01 15.92 20.47
CA ASN A 151 -5.85 15.71 21.34
C ASN A 151 -4.61 16.52 20.90
N ARG A 152 -4.77 17.46 19.95
CA ARG A 152 -3.75 18.42 19.51
C ARG A 152 -4.15 19.81 19.97
#